data_AF-A0A7C7FSA6-F1
#
_entry.id   AF-A0A7C7FSA6-F1
#
_cell.length_a   1.000
_cell.length_b   1.000
_cell.length_c   1.000
_cell.angle_alpha   90.00
_cell.angle_beta   90.00
_cell.angle_gamma   90.00
#
_symmetry.space_group_name_H-M   'P 1'
#
loop_
_entity.id
_entity.type
_entity.pdbx_description
1 polymer ?
#
loop_
_entity_poly.entity_id
_entity_poly.type
_entity_poly.pdbx_seq_one_letter_code
_entity_poly.pdbx_strand_id
1 'polypeptide(L)'
;MSTILETETDAPAMLVSAIESASSEQVDTLWSILKYKEIGIFRKVKCMSQVLGLDFIDIVENLPKDDEGRVLDYKTRHMIHDILIQVS
;
A
#
# COMPACT_ATOMS: atom_id res chain seq x y z
N MET A 1 16.19 13.44 31.08
CA MET A 1 16.17 13.90 29.68
C MET A 1 15.73 12.69 28.86
N SER A 2 14.43 12.57 28.61
CA SER A 2 13.84 11.38 27.99
C SER A 2 14.11 11.44 26.49
N THR A 3 14.85 10.46 26.00
CA THR A 3 15.02 10.23 24.56
C THR A 3 13.65 9.83 24.02
N ILE A 4 13.05 10.72 23.22
CA ILE A 4 11.84 10.40 22.46
C ILE A 4 12.27 9.39 21.40
N LEU A 5 11.74 8.17 21.50
CA LEU A 5 11.74 7.22 20.41
C LEU A 5 10.86 7.80 19.31
N GLU A 6 11.50 8.41 18.30
CA GLU A 6 10.85 8.60 17.02
C GLU A 6 10.69 7.20 16.41
N THR A 7 9.49 6.65 16.52
CA THR A 7 9.11 5.48 15.74
C THR A 7 8.89 5.95 14.31
N GLU A 8 9.95 5.98 13.52
CA GLU A 8 9.89 5.99 12.05
C GLU A 8 9.04 4.79 11.64
N THR A 9 7.75 5.03 11.41
CA THR A 9 6.85 3.99 10.93
C THR A 9 6.97 4.03 9.41
N ASP A 10 7.92 3.27 8.87
CA ASP A 10 8.12 3.04 7.45
C ASP A 10 6.77 2.81 6.77
N ALA A 11 6.27 3.70 5.90
CA ALA A 11 4.89 3.54 5.42
C ALA A 11 4.59 2.43 4.36
N PRO A 12 5.54 1.62 3.86
CA PRO A 12 5.22 0.25 3.45
C PRO A 12 4.47 -0.50 4.55
N ALA A 13 4.84 -0.29 5.83
CA ALA A 13 4.15 -0.86 6.97
C ALA A 13 2.72 -0.33 7.11
N MET A 14 2.43 0.95 6.79
CA MET A 14 1.04 1.46 6.90
C MET A 14 0.10 0.77 5.92
N LEU A 15 0.49 0.66 4.64
CA LEU A 15 -0.33 -0.05 3.65
C LEU A 15 -0.41 -1.53 3.97
N VAL A 16 0.71 -2.17 4.34
CA VAL A 16 0.76 -3.59 4.70
C VAL A 16 -0.13 -3.88 5.92
N SER A 17 0.06 -3.17 7.02
CA SER A 17 -0.74 -3.35 8.24
C SER A 17 -2.22 -3.06 8.03
N ALA A 18 -2.56 -2.10 7.17
CA ALA A 18 -3.95 -1.88 6.80
C ALA A 18 -4.55 -3.08 6.05
N ILE A 19 -3.78 -3.69 5.14
CA ILE A 19 -4.19 -4.91 4.42
C ILE A 19 -4.30 -6.10 5.38
N GLU A 20 -3.40 -6.25 6.35
CA GLU A 20 -3.45 -7.29 7.40
C GLU A 20 -4.71 -7.20 8.26
N SER A 21 -5.21 -5.98 8.48
CA SER A 21 -6.41 -5.73 9.27
C SER A 21 -7.71 -5.64 8.45
N ALA A 22 -7.63 -5.79 7.13
CA ALA A 22 -8.76 -5.59 6.22
C ALA A 22 -9.81 -6.70 6.36
N SER A 23 -11.09 -6.35 6.17
CA SER A 23 -12.17 -7.36 6.07
C SER A 23 -12.02 -8.22 4.82
N SER A 24 -12.66 -9.38 4.79
CA SER A 24 -12.69 -10.26 3.61
C SER A 24 -13.18 -9.53 2.35
N GLU A 25 -14.21 -8.69 2.47
CA GLU A 25 -14.74 -7.89 1.37
C GLU A 25 -13.75 -6.83 0.89
N GLN A 26 -13.00 -6.23 1.82
CA GLN A 26 -11.93 -5.31 1.46
C GLN A 26 -10.81 -6.04 0.72
N VAL A 27 -10.35 -7.20 1.21
CA VAL A 27 -9.32 -8.03 0.55
C VAL A 27 -9.74 -8.42 -0.87
N ASP A 28 -10.97 -8.89 -1.07
CA ASP A 28 -11.50 -9.21 -2.41
C ASP A 28 -11.55 -7.98 -3.33
N THR A 29 -11.89 -6.81 -2.77
CA THR A 29 -11.87 -5.54 -3.49
C THR A 29 -10.45 -5.15 -3.88
N LEU A 30 -9.47 -5.30 -2.99
CA LEU A 30 -8.06 -5.04 -3.27
C LEU A 30 -7.52 -5.97 -4.37
N TRP A 31 -7.87 -7.26 -4.34
CA TRP A 31 -7.56 -8.21 -5.42
C TRP A 31 -8.11 -7.76 -6.77
N SER A 32 -9.35 -7.28 -6.78
CA SER A 32 -10.02 -6.78 -7.98
C SER A 32 -9.30 -5.54 -8.54
N ILE A 33 -8.90 -4.60 -7.68
CA ILE A 33 -8.12 -3.42 -8.06
C ILE A 33 -6.74 -3.81 -8.60
N LEU A 34 -6.03 -4.74 -7.94
CA LEU A 34 -4.68 -5.15 -8.33
C LEU A 34 -4.68 -5.79 -9.72
N LYS A 35 -5.68 -6.64 -10.00
CA LYS A 35 -5.86 -7.36 -11.28
C LYS A 35 -6.34 -6.48 -12.42
N TYR A 36 -6.89 -5.29 -12.16
CA TYR A 36 -7.39 -4.41 -13.20
C TYR A 36 -6.25 -3.93 -14.12
N LYS A 37 -6.37 -4.16 -15.42
CA LYS A 37 -5.26 -3.98 -16.37
C LYS A 37 -5.16 -2.56 -16.95
N GLU A 38 -6.24 -1.79 -16.88
CA GLU A 38 -6.33 -0.48 -17.56
C GLU A 38 -5.64 0.67 -16.80
N ILE A 39 -5.20 0.46 -15.56
CA ILE A 39 -4.55 1.48 -14.74
C ILE A 39 -3.22 1.01 -14.14
N GLY A 40 -2.26 1.93 -14.05
CA GLY A 40 -0.95 1.70 -13.42
C GLY A 40 -1.03 1.66 -11.89
N ILE A 41 0.05 1.20 -11.25
CA ILE A 41 0.07 0.99 -9.79
C ILE A 41 -0.31 2.21 -8.97
N PHE A 42 0.06 3.41 -9.42
CA PHE A 42 -0.19 4.65 -8.69
C PHE A 42 -1.70 4.89 -8.48
N ARG A 43 -2.50 4.70 -9.54
CA ARG A 43 -3.96 4.80 -9.45
C ARG A 43 -4.56 3.65 -8.66
N LYS A 44 -3.97 2.45 -8.73
CA LYS A 44 -4.40 1.31 -7.92
C LYS A 44 -4.25 1.60 -6.44
N VAL A 45 -3.07 2.04 -6.00
CA VAL A 45 -2.83 2.41 -4.61
C VAL A 45 -3.78 3.51 -4.17
N LYS A 46 -4.08 4.50 -5.03
CA LYS A 46 -5.10 5.51 -4.74
C LYS A 46 -6.47 4.89 -4.48
N CYS A 47 -6.94 3.98 -5.32
CA CYS A 47 -8.22 3.30 -5.10
C CYS A 47 -8.19 2.44 -3.83
N MET A 48 -7.10 1.72 -3.60
CA MET A 48 -6.92 0.89 -2.41
C MET A 48 -6.93 1.73 -1.12
N SER A 49 -6.33 2.93 -1.14
CA SER A 49 -6.36 3.84 0.01
C SER A 49 -7.79 4.24 0.35
N GLN A 50 -8.63 4.50 -0.65
CA GLN A 50 -10.03 4.82 -0.43
C GLN A 50 -10.81 3.64 0.18
N VAL A 51 -10.54 2.42 -0.28
CA VAL A 51 -11.17 1.19 0.26
C VAL A 51 -10.77 0.95 1.72
N LEU A 52 -9.52 1.25 2.07
CA LEU A 52 -8.95 1.05 3.40
C LEU A 52 -9.14 2.26 4.34
N GLY A 53 -9.73 3.36 3.87
CA GLY A 53 -9.90 4.59 4.67
C GLY A 53 -8.59 5.31 5.01
N LEU A 54 -7.57 5.17 4.16
CA LEU A 54 -6.24 5.75 4.34
C LEU A 54 -6.04 7.01 3.50
N ASP A 55 -5.23 7.94 4.02
CA ASP A 55 -4.76 9.08 3.24
C ASP A 55 -3.79 8.61 2.13
N PHE A 56 -4.04 9.08 0.91
CA PHE A 56 -3.26 8.66 -0.25
C PHE A 56 -1.86 9.27 -0.28
N ILE A 57 -1.71 10.51 0.18
CA ILE A 57 -0.43 11.23 0.17
C ILE A 57 0.52 10.52 1.12
N ASP A 58 0.06 10.20 2.32
CA ASP A 58 0.84 9.48 3.34
C ASP A 58 1.36 8.13 2.82
N ILE A 59 0.52 7.37 2.10
CA ILE A 59 0.95 6.09 1.50
C ILE A 59 1.99 6.33 0.41
N VAL A 60 1.72 7.24 -0.54
CA VAL A 60 2.57 7.44 -1.73
C VAL A 60 3.96 7.93 -1.36
N GLU A 61 4.10 8.74 -0.32
CA GLU A 61 5.40 9.24 0.15
C GLU A 61 6.38 8.11 0.44
N ASN A 62 5.86 6.96 0.85
CA ASN A 62 6.62 5.84 1.39
C ASN A 62 6.61 4.59 0.50
N LEU A 63 6.02 4.66 -0.69
CA LEU A 63 6.11 3.59 -1.67
C LEU A 63 7.53 3.47 -2.25
N PRO A 64 7.94 2.28 -2.72
CA PRO A 64 9.18 2.11 -3.48
C PRO A 64 9.25 3.07 -4.66
N LYS A 65 10.28 3.92 -4.70
CA LYS A 65 10.51 4.91 -5.76
C LYS A 65 11.86 4.73 -6.45
N ASP A 66 11.98 5.27 -7.65
CA ASP A 66 13.26 5.49 -8.31
C ASP A 66 13.94 6.79 -7.82
N ASP A 67 15.14 7.06 -8.34
CA ASP A 67 15.93 8.26 -8.02
C ASP A 67 15.23 9.57 -8.44
N GLU A 68 14.20 9.50 -9.29
CA GLU A 68 13.38 10.64 -9.72
C GLU A 68 12.09 10.78 -8.90
N GLY A 69 11.89 9.94 -7.88
CA GLY A 69 10.71 9.96 -7.02
C GLY A 69 9.46 9.31 -7.61
N ARG A 70 9.57 8.58 -8.72
CA ARG A 70 8.45 7.87 -9.36
C ARG A 70 8.23 6.53 -8.71
N VAL A 71 6.97 6.19 -8.44
CA VAL A 71 6.60 4.90 -7.85
C VAL A 71 6.95 3.75 -8.79
N LEU A 72 7.70 2.77 -8.27
CA LEU A 72 8.12 1.58 -8.99
C LEU A 72 6.96 0.56 -9.07
N ASP A 73 6.37 0.41 -10.27
CA ASP A 73 5.22 -0.49 -10.50
C ASP A 73 5.51 -1.93 -10.10
N TYR A 74 6.58 -2.51 -10.62
CA TYR A 74 6.93 -3.90 -10.36
C TYR A 74 7.07 -4.18 -8.86
N LYS A 75 7.90 -3.40 -8.15
CA LYS A 75 8.14 -3.61 -6.72
C LYS A 75 6.87 -3.42 -5.89
N THR A 76 6.15 -2.33 -6.12
CA THR A 76 4.93 -2.03 -5.37
C THR A 76 3.84 -3.07 -5.61
N ARG A 77 3.69 -3.55 -6.85
CA ARG A 77 2.72 -4.58 -7.20
C ARG A 77 3.03 -5.91 -6.52
N HIS A 78 4.30 -6.34 -6.51
CA HIS A 78 4.68 -7.59 -5.85
C HIS A 78 4.49 -7.49 -4.34
N MET A 79 4.88 -6.37 -3.73
CA MET A 79 4.63 -6.11 -2.31
C MET A 79 3.14 -6.26 -1.95
N ILE A 80 2.24 -5.61 -2.70
CA ILE A 80 0.79 -5.71 -2.45
C ILE A 80 0.26 -7.13 -2.74
N HIS A 81 0.75 -7.77 -3.80
CA HIS A 81 0.36 -9.12 -4.15
C HIS A 81 0.72 -10.13 -3.05
N ASP A 82 1.94 -10.03 -2.51
CA ASP A 82 2.46 -10.97 -1.52
C ASP A 82 1.70 -10.85 -0.19
N ILE A 83 1.40 -9.62 0.26
CA ILE A 83 0.57 -9.43 1.45
C ILE A 83 -0.87 -9.90 1.23
N LEU A 84 -1.44 -9.67 0.05
CA LEU A 84 -2.79 -10.17 -0.26
C LEU A 84 -2.85 -11.70 -0.20
N ILE A 85 -1.81 -12.41 -0.67
CA ILE A 85 -1.72 -13.86 -0.53
C ILE A 85 -1.68 -14.29 0.95
N GLN A 86 -0.98 -13.54 1.80
CA GLN A 86 -0.84 -13.88 3.22
C GLN A 86 -2.15 -13.73 4.01
N VAL A 87 -3.01 -12.79 3.61
CA VAL A 87 -4.28 -12.48 4.31
C VAL A 87 -5.51 -13.13 3.66
N SER A 88 -5.35 -13.81 2.53
CA SER A 88 -6.43 -14.52 1.81
C SER A 88 -6.69 -15.93 2.34
#